data_AF-A0A0F3N7Y7-F1
#
_entry.id   AF-A0A0F3N7Y7-F1
#
_cell.length_a   1.000
_cell.length_b   1.000
_cell.length_c   1.000
_cell.angle_alpha   90.00
_cell.angle_beta   90.00
_cell.angle_gamma   90.00
#
_symmetry.space_group_name_H-M   'P 1'
#
loop_
_entity.id
_entity.type
_entity.pdbx_description
1 polymer ?
#
loop_
_entity_poly.entity_id
_entity_poly.type
_entity_poly.pdbx_seq_one_letter_code
_entity_poly.pdbx_strand_id
1 'polypeptide(L)'
;MHTPRIFITPAMSGYAYKGISSAEYKDSLCRAITSGFMPYDECLKVIRECVIELRNTFGALQDVDAVFAAADKINSIESCITAAEGASSVEPAVQAGVLYRLIHRLYDALQDCTTAPCNKEVPCFMDVSFIRRSAHLQIAKACGILVNSVVIVNRLATTVSKTSYKVLYERDADSVFHAGLTLSAYVNVQFSALSRCLNYSPGPEETKRRKAILRVVRHNIELCNKVAELVDPEIPYCFRDRTASCLNSMLDAVGSTSAECEEMVCNNESVQRRLAIARKALLGVQCHFKVYRKLAASHDFQRFKKGEYTCALVHMMGSLFSMYRGYAAAGNAEHIVASKIERCIKILFTLYRYNARRSGDLQCKAREVYADMLCVYAEINEHIRPDLLLNPQAEIRWREAALQYCTEMMDIWKALHGRHLDVFEQSEGSPSQPSTSGLGSAAGAGEPQATSSLRAIEGTSSSPSQPSTSGLGSTAEGLGDQLTFYIPPQDHSYAQPSTSAEASSELQEAQVFSHRSQTPSDDELEPPSKRSRSA
;
A
#
# COMPACT_ATOMS: atom_id res chain seq x y z
N MET A 1 8.13 26.14 -5.93
CA MET A 1 7.38 25.06 -6.65
C MET A 1 6.62 24.22 -5.62
N HIS A 2 5.29 24.38 -5.52
CA HIS A 2 4.43 23.64 -4.58
C HIS A 2 3.56 22.55 -5.22
N THR A 3 3.65 22.37 -6.54
CA THR A 3 2.88 21.36 -7.26
C THR A 3 3.40 19.95 -6.96
N PRO A 4 2.52 18.96 -6.70
CA PRO A 4 2.90 17.58 -6.54
C PRO A 4 3.70 17.07 -7.75
N ARG A 5 4.66 16.18 -7.51
CA ARG A 5 5.39 15.48 -8.58
C ARG A 5 4.86 14.06 -8.73
N ILE A 6 4.92 13.50 -9.95
CA ILE A 6 4.65 12.09 -10.17
C ILE A 6 5.90 11.29 -9.83
N PHE A 7 5.74 10.21 -9.07
CA PHE A 7 6.75 9.17 -8.94
C PHE A 7 6.23 7.86 -9.55
N ILE A 8 7.13 7.08 -10.13
CA ILE A 8 6.85 5.76 -10.70
C ILE A 8 7.95 4.82 -10.21
N THR A 9 7.56 3.66 -9.72
CA THR A 9 8.42 2.57 -9.26
C THR A 9 7.87 1.25 -9.83
N PRO A 10 8.64 0.15 -9.82
CA PRO A 10 8.13 -1.15 -10.25
C PRO A 10 6.90 -1.62 -9.47
N ALA A 11 6.78 -1.25 -8.18
CA ALA A 11 5.70 -1.68 -7.31
C ALA A 11 4.48 -0.72 -7.31
N MET A 12 4.71 0.58 -7.49
CA MET A 12 3.66 1.61 -7.41
C MET A 12 3.98 2.89 -8.18
N SER A 13 2.98 3.72 -8.34
CA SER A 13 3.09 5.05 -8.93
C SER A 13 2.10 5.98 -8.26
N GLY A 14 2.47 7.22 -8.00
CA GLY A 14 1.61 8.15 -7.29
C GLY A 14 2.12 9.59 -7.31
N TYR A 15 1.58 10.41 -6.42
CA TYR A 15 1.93 11.81 -6.25
C TYR A 15 2.73 12.02 -4.96
N ALA A 16 3.85 12.73 -5.09
CA ALA A 16 4.59 13.25 -3.96
C ALA A 16 4.27 14.73 -3.78
N TYR A 17 3.52 15.02 -2.73
CA TYR A 17 3.07 16.35 -2.34
C TYR A 17 4.22 17.15 -1.71
N LYS A 18 4.23 18.47 -1.91
CA LYS A 18 5.28 19.37 -1.42
C LYS A 18 4.71 20.69 -0.91
N GLY A 19 5.48 21.37 -0.06
CA GLY A 19 5.10 22.66 0.54
C GLY A 19 3.77 22.58 1.26
N ILE A 20 2.89 23.57 1.04
CA ILE A 20 1.60 23.71 1.72
C ILE A 20 0.69 22.48 1.56
N SER A 21 0.88 21.69 0.50
CA SER A 21 0.10 20.47 0.22
C SER A 21 0.65 19.18 0.86
N SER A 22 1.87 19.22 1.44
CA SER A 22 2.52 18.03 2.01
C SER A 22 2.01 17.67 3.40
N ALA A 23 2.11 16.39 3.77
CA ALA A 23 1.79 15.94 5.13
C ALA A 23 2.76 16.55 6.17
N GLU A 24 4.05 16.67 5.83
CA GLU A 24 5.08 17.26 6.69
C GLU A 24 4.75 18.69 7.12
N TYR A 25 4.22 19.50 6.20
CA TYR A 25 3.80 20.88 6.48
C TYR A 25 2.64 20.89 7.47
N LYS A 26 1.59 20.11 7.19
CA LYS A 26 0.41 19.94 8.06
C LYS A 26 0.82 19.46 9.45
N ASP A 27 1.66 18.43 9.55
CA ASP A 27 2.08 17.82 10.81
C ASP A 27 2.92 18.81 11.64
N SER A 28 3.80 19.57 10.99
CA SER A 28 4.63 20.59 11.65
C SER A 28 3.78 21.72 12.22
N LEU A 29 2.80 22.21 11.46
CA LEU A 29 1.85 23.23 11.94
C LEU A 29 0.98 22.69 13.08
N CYS A 30 0.43 21.48 12.95
CA CYS A 30 -0.38 20.88 14.00
C CYS A 30 0.41 20.71 15.30
N ARG A 31 1.70 20.33 15.22
CA ARG A 31 2.60 20.28 16.39
C ARG A 31 2.82 21.66 16.99
N ALA A 32 3.05 22.70 16.17
CA ALA A 32 3.25 24.07 16.64
C ALA A 32 2.01 24.61 17.37
N ILE A 33 0.82 24.39 16.81
CA ILE A 33 -0.48 24.76 17.42
C ILE A 33 -0.67 24.04 18.75
N THR A 34 -0.45 22.72 18.77
CA THR A 34 -0.67 21.89 19.98
C THR A 34 0.32 22.24 21.09
N SER A 35 1.54 22.64 20.73
CA SER A 35 2.58 23.03 21.68
C SER A 35 2.48 24.48 22.15
N GLY A 36 1.50 25.24 21.63
CA GLY A 36 1.34 26.67 21.96
C GLY A 36 2.37 27.61 21.31
N PHE A 37 3.24 27.09 20.44
CA PHE A 37 4.21 27.89 19.69
C PHE A 37 3.59 28.65 18.52
N MET A 38 2.35 28.34 18.16
CA MET A 38 1.61 29.04 17.11
C MET A 38 0.34 29.68 17.69
N PRO A 39 0.37 31.00 17.94
CA PRO A 39 -0.80 31.79 18.35
C PRO A 39 -1.94 31.74 17.33
N TYR A 40 -3.15 32.09 17.78
CA TYR A 40 -4.37 32.07 16.98
C TYR A 40 -4.28 32.97 15.73
N ASP A 41 -3.80 34.20 15.89
CA ASP A 41 -3.66 35.18 14.81
C ASP A 41 -2.59 34.77 13.79
N GLU A 42 -1.47 34.20 14.26
CA GLU A 42 -0.43 33.67 13.39
C GLU A 42 -0.94 32.46 12.58
N CYS A 43 -1.70 31.57 13.21
CA CYS A 43 -2.34 30.46 12.51
C CYS A 43 -3.32 30.93 11.42
N LEU A 44 -4.09 32.00 11.67
CA LEU A 44 -5.00 32.56 10.68
C LEU A 44 -4.25 33.16 9.47
N LYS A 45 -3.08 33.78 9.68
CA LYS A 45 -2.21 34.22 8.57
C LYS A 45 -1.76 33.04 7.70
N VAL A 46 -1.34 31.94 8.32
CA VAL A 46 -1.00 30.70 7.61
C VAL A 46 -2.19 30.15 6.81
N ILE A 47 -3.40 30.19 7.38
CA ILE A 47 -4.61 29.78 6.66
C ILE A 47 -4.90 30.73 5.48
N ARG A 48 -4.65 32.04 5.60
CA ARG A 48 -4.75 32.97 4.48
C ARG A 48 -3.77 32.63 3.36
N GLU A 49 -2.53 32.27 3.68
CA GLU A 49 -1.56 31.82 2.69
C GLU A 49 -2.04 30.57 1.95
N CYS A 50 -2.64 29.62 2.67
CA CYS A 50 -3.27 28.44 2.06
C CYS A 50 -4.39 28.84 1.06
N VAL A 51 -5.21 29.84 1.40
CA VAL A 51 -6.30 30.32 0.52
C VAL A 51 -5.77 31.10 -0.69
N ILE A 52 -4.73 31.91 -0.53
CA ILE A 52 -4.04 32.58 -1.64
C ILE A 52 -3.48 31.53 -2.60
N GLU A 53 -2.82 30.50 -2.08
CA GLU A 53 -2.27 29.43 -2.89
C GLU A 53 -3.37 28.59 -3.56
N LEU A 54 -4.51 28.37 -2.90
CA LEU A 54 -5.69 27.77 -3.51
C LEU A 54 -6.21 28.60 -4.67
N ARG A 55 -6.36 29.92 -4.51
CA ARG A 55 -6.77 30.83 -5.58
C ARG A 55 -5.82 30.77 -6.77
N ASN A 56 -4.51 30.81 -6.53
CA ASN A 56 -3.52 30.68 -7.59
C ASN A 56 -3.64 29.32 -8.31
N THR A 57 -3.87 28.25 -7.54
CA THR A 57 -4.01 26.89 -8.08
C THR A 57 -5.27 26.74 -8.93
N PHE A 58 -6.40 27.28 -8.49
CA PHE A 58 -7.64 27.29 -9.26
C PHE A 58 -7.58 28.23 -10.47
N GLY A 59 -6.87 29.36 -10.37
CA GLY A 59 -6.61 30.23 -11.51
C GLY A 59 -5.83 29.53 -12.62
N ALA A 60 -4.88 28.65 -12.27
CA ALA A 60 -4.19 27.80 -13.25
C ALA A 60 -5.09 26.74 -13.91
N LEU A 61 -6.31 26.53 -13.38
CA LEU A 61 -7.31 25.59 -13.87
C LEU A 61 -8.49 26.29 -14.57
N GLN A 62 -8.41 27.61 -14.83
CA GLN A 62 -9.49 28.39 -15.44
C GLN A 62 -9.97 27.85 -16.81
N ASP A 63 -9.12 27.18 -17.57
CA ASP A 63 -9.56 26.62 -18.87
C ASP A 63 -10.19 25.22 -18.74
N VAL A 64 -10.37 24.72 -17.51
CA VAL A 64 -11.01 23.42 -17.22
C VAL A 64 -12.39 23.70 -16.63
N ASP A 65 -13.40 23.83 -17.51
CA ASP A 65 -14.79 24.19 -17.18
C ASP A 65 -15.40 23.39 -16.01
N ALA A 66 -14.90 22.17 -15.76
CA ALA A 66 -15.34 21.30 -14.69
C ALA A 66 -14.84 21.65 -13.27
N VAL A 67 -13.83 22.53 -13.12
CA VAL A 67 -13.16 22.83 -11.82
C VAL A 67 -13.78 24.05 -11.10
N PHE A 68 -14.66 24.80 -11.77
CA PHE A 68 -15.10 26.12 -11.31
C PHE A 68 -15.96 26.13 -10.05
N ALA A 69 -16.74 25.07 -9.78
CA ALA A 69 -17.60 25.04 -8.59
C ALA A 69 -16.82 25.18 -7.28
N ALA A 70 -15.60 24.62 -7.22
CA ALA A 70 -14.73 24.75 -6.05
C ALA A 70 -14.10 26.16 -5.94
N ALA A 71 -13.78 26.79 -7.08
CA ALA A 71 -13.21 28.14 -7.12
C ALA A 71 -14.20 29.19 -6.60
N ASP A 72 -15.50 29.01 -6.83
CA ASP A 72 -16.55 29.89 -6.32
C ASP A 72 -16.63 29.89 -4.79
N LYS A 73 -16.12 28.84 -4.12
CA LYS A 73 -16.12 28.75 -2.66
C LYS A 73 -15.04 29.61 -2.00
N ILE A 74 -14.01 30.04 -2.74
CA ILE A 74 -12.86 30.77 -2.19
C ILE A 74 -13.30 32.04 -1.45
N ASN A 75 -14.17 32.84 -2.06
CA ASN A 75 -14.65 34.09 -1.45
C ASN A 75 -15.43 33.82 -0.16
N SER A 76 -16.15 32.69 -0.07
CA SER A 76 -16.85 32.28 1.14
C SER A 76 -15.88 31.85 2.25
N ILE A 77 -14.80 31.16 1.89
CA ILE A 77 -13.71 30.77 2.80
C ILE A 77 -13.01 32.02 3.34
N GLU A 78 -12.65 32.98 2.48
CA GLU A 78 -12.04 34.25 2.88
C GLU A 78 -12.92 35.05 3.82
N SER A 79 -14.22 35.13 3.54
CA SER A 79 -15.18 35.80 4.43
C SER A 79 -15.21 35.15 5.82
N CYS A 80 -15.13 33.81 5.90
CA CYS A 80 -15.05 33.11 7.18
C CYS A 80 -13.73 33.39 7.92
N ILE A 81 -12.61 33.52 7.20
CA ILE A 81 -11.31 33.87 7.81
C ILE A 81 -11.36 35.30 8.38
N THR A 82 -11.88 36.27 7.61
CA THR A 82 -12.04 37.65 8.10
C THR A 82 -12.95 37.71 9.33
N ALA A 83 -14.02 36.90 9.37
CA ALA A 83 -14.85 36.77 10.57
C ALA A 83 -14.07 36.14 11.75
N ALA A 84 -13.19 35.17 11.50
CA ALA A 84 -12.38 34.52 12.52
C ALA A 84 -11.34 35.47 13.12
N GLU A 85 -10.76 36.35 12.31
CA GLU A 85 -9.85 37.41 12.75
C GLU A 85 -10.56 38.46 13.60
N GLY A 86 -11.77 38.87 13.19
CA GLY A 86 -12.62 39.77 13.98
C GLY A 86 -13.04 39.18 15.34
N ALA A 87 -13.02 37.85 15.48
CA ALA A 87 -13.31 37.15 16.73
C ALA A 87 -12.06 36.91 17.63
N SER A 88 -10.88 37.39 17.25
CA SER A 88 -9.61 37.11 17.94
C SER A 88 -9.56 37.53 19.42
N SER A 89 -10.33 38.54 19.83
CA SER A 89 -10.45 39.01 21.21
C SER A 89 -11.71 38.56 21.94
N VAL A 90 -12.53 37.72 21.29
CA VAL A 90 -13.83 37.26 21.79
C VAL A 90 -13.68 35.94 22.55
N GLU A 91 -14.69 35.58 23.34
CA GLU A 91 -14.72 34.33 24.11
C GLU A 91 -14.38 33.07 23.26
N PRO A 92 -13.66 32.09 23.83
CA PRO A 92 -13.23 30.88 23.11
C PRO A 92 -14.34 30.09 22.40
N ALA A 93 -15.57 30.11 22.94
CA ALA A 93 -16.72 29.46 22.34
C ALA A 93 -17.13 30.10 21.00
N VAL A 94 -17.05 31.44 20.91
CA VAL A 94 -17.35 32.18 19.68
C VAL A 94 -16.26 31.93 18.64
N GLN A 95 -14.99 31.96 19.06
CA GLN A 95 -13.86 31.63 18.20
C GLN A 95 -14.00 30.24 17.58
N ALA A 96 -14.25 29.21 18.40
CA ALA A 96 -14.49 27.85 17.94
C ALA A 96 -15.68 27.77 16.96
N GLY A 97 -16.77 28.49 17.24
CA GLY A 97 -17.94 28.53 16.36
C GLY A 97 -17.65 29.09 14.97
N VAL A 98 -16.80 30.12 14.86
CA VAL A 98 -16.38 30.67 13.55
C VAL A 98 -15.43 29.72 12.83
N LEU A 99 -14.51 29.07 13.55
CA LEU A 99 -13.62 28.05 12.97
C LEU A 99 -14.40 26.83 12.44
N TYR A 100 -15.44 26.37 13.13
CA TYR A 100 -16.30 25.30 12.62
C TYR A 100 -17.00 25.68 11.31
N ARG A 101 -17.44 26.94 11.19
CA ARG A 101 -18.01 27.45 9.94
C ARG A 101 -16.98 27.46 8.81
N LEU A 102 -15.74 27.83 9.10
CA LEU A 102 -14.63 27.76 8.15
C LEU A 102 -14.37 26.31 7.72
N ILE A 103 -14.36 25.34 8.64
CA ILE A 103 -14.23 23.91 8.32
C ILE A 103 -15.34 23.45 7.38
N HIS A 104 -16.59 23.86 7.61
CA HIS A 104 -17.69 23.55 6.69
C HIS A 104 -17.42 24.06 5.27
N ARG A 105 -16.93 25.30 5.11
CA ARG A 105 -16.62 25.85 3.78
C ARG A 105 -15.44 25.16 3.11
N LEU A 106 -14.43 24.76 3.88
CA LEU A 106 -13.31 23.97 3.36
C LEU A 106 -13.79 22.60 2.86
N TYR A 107 -14.69 21.93 3.58
CA TYR A 107 -15.29 20.68 3.11
C TYR A 107 -16.22 20.86 1.89
N ASP A 108 -16.95 21.98 1.78
CA ASP A 108 -17.73 22.29 0.57
C ASP A 108 -16.79 22.33 -0.65
N ALA A 109 -15.69 23.10 -0.54
CA ALA A 109 -14.70 23.21 -1.61
C ALA A 109 -13.98 21.87 -1.89
N LEU A 110 -13.70 21.06 -0.86
CA LEU A 110 -13.08 19.74 -1.02
C LEU A 110 -14.00 18.77 -1.75
N GLN A 111 -15.30 18.77 -1.42
CA GLN A 111 -16.28 17.96 -2.12
C GLN A 111 -16.33 18.36 -3.59
N ASP A 112 -16.48 19.65 -3.89
CA ASP A 112 -16.53 20.14 -5.28
C ASP A 112 -15.23 19.80 -6.06
N CYS A 113 -14.07 19.93 -5.42
CA CYS A 113 -12.78 19.57 -6.00
C CYS A 113 -12.64 18.07 -6.30
N THR A 114 -13.09 17.20 -5.38
CA THR A 114 -12.99 15.74 -5.55
C THR A 114 -14.04 15.18 -6.52
N THR A 115 -15.21 15.81 -6.64
CA THR A 115 -16.28 15.39 -7.56
C THR A 115 -16.28 16.08 -8.92
N ALA A 116 -15.29 16.95 -9.19
CA ALA A 116 -15.16 17.63 -10.46
C ALA A 116 -15.24 16.64 -11.65
N PRO A 117 -16.08 16.88 -12.67
CA PRO A 117 -16.25 15.97 -13.82
C PRO A 117 -14.93 15.56 -14.49
N CYS A 118 -13.98 16.51 -14.62
CA CYS A 118 -12.66 16.25 -15.20
C CYS A 118 -11.86 15.16 -14.48
N ASN A 119 -12.17 14.83 -13.22
CA ASN A 119 -11.53 13.74 -12.49
C ASN A 119 -11.97 12.36 -13.04
N LYS A 120 -13.06 12.26 -13.79
CA LYS A 120 -13.63 10.99 -14.28
C LYS A 120 -13.55 10.84 -15.80
N GLU A 121 -13.34 11.94 -16.50
CA GLU A 121 -13.35 12.00 -17.97
C GLU A 121 -12.04 11.47 -18.56
N VAL A 122 -12.07 10.24 -19.07
CA VAL A 122 -10.97 9.63 -19.83
C VAL A 122 -10.46 10.54 -20.96
N PRO A 123 -11.31 11.27 -21.74
CA PRO A 123 -10.84 12.20 -22.75
C PRO A 123 -9.89 13.29 -22.23
N CYS A 124 -10.10 13.83 -21.03
CA CYS A 124 -9.19 14.80 -20.42
C CYS A 124 -7.78 14.23 -20.24
N PHE A 125 -7.66 12.96 -19.88
CA PHE A 125 -6.37 12.29 -19.69
C PHE A 125 -5.73 11.77 -20.99
N MET A 126 -6.45 11.90 -22.11
CA MET A 126 -5.93 11.75 -23.47
C MET A 126 -5.49 13.09 -24.08
N ASP A 127 -6.04 14.21 -23.61
CA ASP A 127 -5.69 15.54 -24.09
C ASP A 127 -4.29 15.96 -23.65
N VAL A 128 -3.43 16.22 -24.65
CA VAL A 128 -2.07 16.70 -24.46
C VAL A 128 -2.05 18.04 -23.73
N SER A 129 -3.05 18.90 -23.94
CA SER A 129 -3.10 20.21 -23.29
C SER A 129 -3.30 20.09 -21.78
N PHE A 130 -4.23 19.22 -21.35
CA PHE A 130 -4.53 18.92 -19.96
C PHE A 130 -3.31 18.31 -19.23
N ILE A 131 -2.61 17.38 -19.87
CA ILE A 131 -1.40 16.75 -19.33
C ILE A 131 -0.24 17.73 -19.29
N ARG A 132 0.02 18.50 -20.37
CA ARG A 132 1.13 19.46 -20.46
C ARG A 132 1.00 20.58 -19.44
N ARG A 133 -0.23 21.05 -19.18
CA ARG A 133 -0.53 22.05 -18.13
C ARG A 133 -0.51 21.45 -16.73
N SER A 134 -0.31 20.14 -16.61
CA SER A 134 -0.32 19.43 -15.32
C SER A 134 -1.61 19.65 -14.53
N ALA A 135 -2.75 19.76 -15.21
CA ALA A 135 -4.03 20.10 -14.59
C ALA A 135 -4.41 19.11 -13.48
N HIS A 136 -4.23 17.81 -13.72
CA HIS A 136 -4.39 16.76 -12.71
C HIS A 136 -3.49 16.96 -11.46
N LEU A 137 -2.28 17.50 -11.60
CA LEU A 137 -1.41 17.80 -10.46
C LEU A 137 -1.83 19.07 -9.74
N GLN A 138 -2.39 20.06 -10.44
CA GLN A 138 -2.97 21.25 -9.81
C GLN A 138 -4.26 20.89 -9.04
N ILE A 139 -5.11 20.00 -9.57
CA ILE A 139 -6.26 19.45 -8.84
C ILE A 139 -5.78 18.71 -7.59
N ALA A 140 -4.77 17.85 -7.72
CA ALA A 140 -4.18 17.15 -6.58
C ALA A 140 -3.64 18.14 -5.55
N LYS A 141 -2.92 19.19 -5.98
CA LYS A 141 -2.42 20.25 -5.11
C LYS A 141 -3.55 20.95 -4.35
N ALA A 142 -4.61 21.35 -5.04
CA ALA A 142 -5.78 22.00 -4.43
C ALA A 142 -6.43 21.10 -3.38
N CYS A 143 -6.68 19.83 -3.73
CA CYS A 143 -7.16 18.82 -2.79
C CYS A 143 -6.23 18.70 -1.57
N GLY A 144 -4.91 18.67 -1.79
CA GLY A 144 -3.94 18.59 -0.71
C GLY A 144 -3.93 19.79 0.23
N ILE A 145 -4.05 21.01 -0.30
CA ILE A 145 -4.15 22.23 0.50
C ILE A 145 -5.47 22.25 1.27
N LEU A 146 -6.59 21.83 0.66
CA LEU A 146 -7.90 21.77 1.32
C LEU A 146 -7.91 20.77 2.48
N VAL A 147 -7.40 19.56 2.26
CA VAL A 147 -7.23 18.54 3.32
C VAL A 147 -6.38 19.09 4.46
N ASN A 148 -5.21 19.64 4.15
CA ASN A 148 -4.32 20.20 5.17
C ASN A 148 -4.99 21.35 5.95
N SER A 149 -5.69 22.24 5.26
CA SER A 149 -6.42 23.36 5.86
C SER A 149 -7.52 22.87 6.80
N VAL A 150 -8.28 21.84 6.43
CA VAL A 150 -9.29 21.22 7.31
C VAL A 150 -8.64 20.72 8.60
N VAL A 151 -7.51 20.00 8.50
CA VAL A 151 -6.81 19.47 9.68
C VAL A 151 -6.26 20.59 10.57
N ILE A 152 -5.61 21.60 9.97
CA ILE A 152 -5.02 22.73 10.68
C ILE A 152 -6.10 23.54 11.42
N VAL A 153 -7.19 23.90 10.72
CA VAL A 153 -8.30 24.66 11.31
C VAL A 153 -9.00 23.84 12.41
N ASN A 154 -9.19 22.53 12.19
CA ASN A 154 -9.73 21.66 13.23
C ASN A 154 -8.83 21.63 14.47
N ARG A 155 -7.52 21.51 14.28
CA ARG A 155 -6.55 21.54 15.37
C ARG A 155 -6.66 22.83 16.16
N LEU A 156 -6.68 23.97 15.47
CA LEU A 156 -6.85 25.27 16.10
C LEU A 156 -8.16 25.35 16.89
N ALA A 157 -9.28 24.89 16.32
CA ALA A 157 -10.58 24.88 16.99
C ALA A 157 -10.58 24.03 18.28
N THR A 158 -9.93 22.86 18.24
CA THR A 158 -9.79 21.99 19.42
C THR A 158 -8.94 22.63 20.51
N THR A 159 -7.83 23.28 20.15
CA THR A 159 -6.95 23.97 21.09
C THR A 159 -7.65 25.16 21.76
N VAL A 160 -8.35 26.00 20.98
CA VAL A 160 -9.08 27.17 21.49
C VAL A 160 -10.21 26.75 22.43
N SER A 161 -11.01 25.76 22.03
CA SER A 161 -12.13 25.27 22.85
C SER A 161 -11.69 24.45 24.07
N LYS A 162 -10.39 24.12 24.20
CA LYS A 162 -9.84 23.18 25.18
C LYS A 162 -10.56 21.82 25.17
N THR A 163 -11.17 21.48 24.04
CA THR A 163 -11.93 20.23 23.90
C THR A 163 -10.94 19.11 23.57
N SER A 164 -10.67 18.25 24.55
CA SER A 164 -9.93 17.02 24.31
C SER A 164 -10.92 15.91 23.97
N TYR A 165 -10.95 15.49 22.71
CA TYR A 165 -11.71 14.32 22.28
C TYR A 165 -11.03 12.99 22.70
N LYS A 166 -9.86 13.05 23.33
CA LYS A 166 -8.96 11.90 23.57
C LYS A 166 -9.55 10.80 24.46
N VAL A 167 -10.48 11.14 25.37
CA VAL A 167 -11.03 10.21 26.38
C VAL A 167 -12.25 9.39 25.89
N LEU A 168 -12.85 9.75 24.75
CA LEU A 168 -14.09 9.11 24.26
C LEU A 168 -13.86 8.03 23.18
N TYR A 169 -12.64 7.83 22.66
CA TYR A 169 -12.44 7.29 21.31
C TYR A 169 -11.32 6.26 21.11
N GLU A 170 -10.88 5.52 22.14
CA GLU A 170 -9.92 4.41 21.94
C GLU A 170 -10.39 3.40 20.87
N ARG A 171 -11.69 3.09 20.85
CA ARG A 171 -12.31 2.22 19.83
C ARG A 171 -12.25 2.81 18.40
N ASP A 172 -12.16 4.12 18.27
CA ASP A 172 -12.07 4.78 16.96
C ASP A 172 -10.64 4.73 16.42
N ALA A 173 -9.62 4.76 17.29
CA ALA A 173 -8.21 4.75 16.87
C ALA A 173 -7.82 3.46 16.13
N ASP A 174 -8.30 2.31 16.61
CA ASP A 174 -8.10 1.03 15.93
C ASP A 174 -8.83 0.99 14.58
N SER A 175 -10.08 1.44 14.54
CA SER A 175 -10.87 1.47 13.31
C SER A 175 -10.27 2.40 12.27
N VAL A 176 -9.80 3.59 12.67
CA VAL A 176 -9.11 4.53 11.78
C VAL A 176 -7.85 3.91 11.21
N PHE A 177 -7.02 3.28 12.06
CA PHE A 177 -5.80 2.63 11.62
C PHE A 177 -6.09 1.54 10.58
N HIS A 178 -7.07 0.66 10.87
CA HIS A 178 -7.43 -0.42 9.96
C HIS A 178 -8.12 0.08 8.69
N ALA A 179 -8.87 1.19 8.76
CA ALA A 179 -9.40 1.86 7.57
C ALA A 179 -8.27 2.33 6.64
N GLY A 180 -7.21 2.92 7.21
CA GLY A 180 -6.01 3.29 6.47
C GLY A 180 -5.32 2.10 5.81
N LEU A 181 -5.13 1.01 6.56
CA LEU A 181 -4.51 -0.22 6.02
C LEU A 181 -5.35 -0.83 4.88
N THR A 182 -6.65 -0.98 5.10
CA THR A 182 -7.56 -1.56 4.10
C THR A 182 -7.69 -0.68 2.86
N LEU A 183 -7.67 0.65 3.01
CA LEU A 183 -7.68 1.57 1.87
C LEU A 183 -6.37 1.47 1.07
N SER A 184 -5.23 1.49 1.76
CA SER A 184 -3.91 1.33 1.15
C SER A 184 -3.80 0.00 0.41
N ALA A 185 -4.29 -1.09 0.99
CA ALA A 185 -4.37 -2.38 0.31
C ALA A 185 -5.28 -2.31 -0.92
N TYR A 186 -6.49 -1.77 -0.80
CA TYR A 186 -7.46 -1.68 -1.89
C TYR A 186 -6.86 -0.96 -3.11
N VAL A 187 -6.41 0.29 -2.91
CA VAL A 187 -6.01 1.14 -4.03
C VAL A 187 -4.78 0.60 -4.75
N ASN A 188 -3.78 0.12 -4.01
CA ASN A 188 -2.53 -0.38 -4.60
C ASN A 188 -2.73 -1.74 -5.27
N VAL A 189 -3.50 -2.65 -4.65
CA VAL A 189 -3.78 -3.96 -5.24
C VAL A 189 -4.66 -3.81 -6.47
N GLN A 190 -5.67 -2.96 -6.44
CA GLN A 190 -6.54 -2.70 -7.58
C GLN A 190 -5.75 -2.11 -8.75
N PHE A 191 -4.97 -1.04 -8.51
CA PHE A 191 -4.15 -0.45 -9.57
C PHE A 191 -3.17 -1.45 -10.18
N SER A 192 -2.53 -2.27 -9.33
CA SER A 192 -1.63 -3.33 -9.78
C SER A 192 -2.35 -4.39 -10.62
N ALA A 193 -3.59 -4.73 -10.29
CA ALA A 193 -4.40 -5.65 -11.08
C ALA A 193 -4.69 -5.06 -12.47
N LEU A 194 -5.17 -3.81 -12.50
CA LEU A 194 -5.60 -3.12 -13.72
C LEU A 194 -4.45 -2.81 -14.66
N SER A 195 -3.27 -2.46 -14.15
CA SER A 195 -2.12 -2.11 -14.99
C SER A 195 -1.69 -3.22 -15.96
N ARG A 196 -2.09 -4.47 -15.68
CA ARG A 196 -1.87 -5.63 -16.56
C ARG A 196 -2.70 -5.61 -17.83
N CYS A 197 -3.70 -4.73 -17.96
CA CYS A 197 -4.40 -4.52 -19.22
C CYS A 197 -3.47 -3.99 -20.33
N LEU A 198 -2.31 -3.43 -19.95
CA LEU A 198 -1.24 -3.01 -20.86
C LEU A 198 -0.30 -4.14 -21.29
N ASN A 199 -0.35 -5.32 -20.64
CA ASN A 199 0.51 -6.45 -21.03
C ASN A 199 0.05 -7.10 -22.35
N TYR A 200 -1.19 -6.85 -22.74
CA TYR A 200 -1.66 -7.14 -24.08
C TYR A 200 -1.31 -5.94 -24.96
N SER A 201 -0.86 -6.19 -26.19
CA SER A 201 -0.52 -5.14 -27.17
C SER A 201 -1.68 -4.97 -28.17
N PRO A 202 -2.76 -4.26 -27.82
CA PRO A 202 -3.73 -3.84 -28.82
C PRO A 202 -3.11 -2.75 -29.70
N GLY A 203 -3.75 -2.43 -30.82
CA GLY A 203 -3.31 -1.33 -31.69
C GLY A 203 -3.08 0.00 -30.93
N PRO A 204 -2.35 0.96 -31.52
CA PRO A 204 -1.85 2.15 -30.83
C PRO A 204 -2.94 3.01 -30.15
N GLU A 205 -4.10 3.16 -30.78
CA GLU A 205 -5.22 3.94 -30.24
C GLU A 205 -5.83 3.32 -28.97
N GLU A 206 -5.97 2.00 -28.97
CA GLU A 206 -6.50 1.28 -27.81
C GLU A 206 -5.50 1.29 -26.65
N THR A 207 -4.20 1.18 -26.94
CA THR A 207 -3.13 1.36 -25.94
C THR A 207 -3.18 2.77 -25.33
N LYS A 208 -3.35 3.81 -26.15
CA LYS A 208 -3.48 5.20 -25.68
C LYS A 208 -4.70 5.37 -24.77
N ARG A 209 -5.84 4.77 -25.15
CA ARG A 209 -7.08 4.81 -24.38
C ARG A 209 -6.94 4.10 -23.03
N ARG A 210 -6.36 2.89 -22.99
CA ARG A 210 -6.06 2.16 -21.74
C ARG A 210 -5.12 2.94 -20.82
N LYS A 211 -4.07 3.56 -21.38
CA LYS A 211 -3.17 4.43 -20.61
C LYS A 211 -3.94 5.60 -19.97
N ALA A 212 -4.88 6.21 -20.69
CA ALA A 212 -5.72 7.27 -20.15
C ALA A 212 -6.65 6.79 -19.02
N ILE A 213 -7.31 5.64 -19.18
CA ILE A 213 -8.11 5.02 -18.11
C ILE A 213 -7.27 4.80 -16.85
N LEU A 214 -6.07 4.22 -16.99
CA LEU A 214 -5.18 4.00 -15.85
C LEU A 214 -4.71 5.32 -15.21
N ARG A 215 -4.51 6.39 -15.97
CA ARG A 215 -4.19 7.72 -15.42
C ARG A 215 -5.36 8.28 -14.61
N VAL A 216 -6.60 8.13 -15.06
CA VAL A 216 -7.81 8.53 -14.31
C VAL A 216 -7.91 7.74 -13.00
N VAL A 217 -7.78 6.42 -13.06
CA VAL A 217 -7.83 5.55 -11.88
C VAL A 217 -6.74 5.93 -10.88
N ARG A 218 -5.49 6.11 -11.35
CA ARG A 218 -4.38 6.57 -10.52
C ARG A 218 -4.67 7.92 -9.88
N HIS A 219 -5.15 8.89 -10.66
CA HIS A 219 -5.45 10.22 -10.15
C HIS A 219 -6.45 10.17 -8.99
N ASN A 220 -7.57 9.46 -9.15
CA ASN A 220 -8.57 9.34 -8.08
C ASN A 220 -8.06 8.53 -6.88
N ILE A 221 -7.22 7.51 -7.08
CA ILE A 221 -6.53 6.80 -6.00
C ILE A 221 -5.64 7.76 -5.19
N GLU A 222 -4.92 8.64 -5.86
CA GLU A 222 -4.04 9.60 -5.19
C GLU A 222 -4.84 10.66 -4.41
N LEU A 223 -5.97 11.12 -4.96
CA LEU A 223 -6.91 11.96 -4.22
C LEU A 223 -7.51 11.21 -3.01
N CYS A 224 -7.86 9.93 -3.15
CA CYS A 224 -8.33 9.09 -2.04
C CYS A 224 -7.29 9.02 -0.92
N ASN A 225 -6.03 8.72 -1.27
CA ASN A 225 -4.93 8.65 -0.31
C ASN A 225 -4.75 9.98 0.42
N LYS A 226 -4.90 11.12 -0.28
CA LYS A 226 -4.77 12.44 0.36
C LYS A 226 -5.94 12.76 1.28
N VAL A 227 -7.18 12.52 0.85
CA VAL A 227 -8.39 12.74 1.68
C VAL A 227 -8.45 11.78 2.87
N ALA A 228 -7.85 10.59 2.76
CA ALA A 228 -7.76 9.65 3.87
C ALA A 228 -6.98 10.19 5.07
N GLU A 229 -6.16 11.24 4.91
CA GLU A 229 -5.55 11.96 6.03
C GLU A 229 -6.57 12.66 6.95
N LEU A 230 -7.83 12.80 6.51
CA LEU A 230 -8.96 13.29 7.33
C LEU A 230 -9.67 12.15 8.09
N VAL A 231 -9.29 10.90 7.90
CA VAL A 231 -9.79 9.78 8.70
C VAL A 231 -8.91 9.74 9.94
N ASP A 232 -9.29 10.51 10.95
CA ASP A 232 -8.53 10.68 12.18
C ASP A 232 -9.48 10.78 13.39
N PRO A 233 -9.17 10.15 14.55
CA PRO A 233 -10.06 10.18 15.71
C PRO A 233 -10.37 11.59 16.22
N GLU A 234 -9.47 12.54 15.99
CA GLU A 234 -9.55 13.93 16.43
C GLU A 234 -10.40 14.80 15.48
N ILE A 235 -10.81 14.28 14.33
CA ILE A 235 -11.83 14.93 13.49
C ILE A 235 -13.20 14.79 14.19
N PRO A 236 -13.88 15.92 14.48
CA PRO A 236 -15.18 15.93 15.13
C PRO A 236 -16.20 15.10 14.37
N TYR A 237 -17.07 14.42 15.14
CA TYR A 237 -18.09 13.54 14.61
C TYR A 237 -18.95 14.17 13.50
N CYS A 238 -19.32 15.45 13.65
CA CYS A 238 -20.13 16.18 12.68
C CYS A 238 -19.48 16.35 11.29
N PHE A 239 -18.18 16.11 11.16
CA PHE A 239 -17.47 16.17 9.87
C PHE A 239 -17.14 14.80 9.28
N ARG A 240 -17.21 13.71 10.06
CA ARG A 240 -16.81 12.37 9.62
C ARG A 240 -17.65 11.87 8.42
N ASP A 241 -18.93 12.23 8.38
CA ASP A 241 -19.82 11.95 7.25
C ASP A 241 -19.37 12.65 5.96
N ARG A 242 -18.83 13.87 6.07
CA ARG A 242 -18.32 14.63 4.93
C ARG A 242 -17.06 14.02 4.37
N THR A 243 -16.12 13.62 5.25
CA THR A 243 -14.92 12.86 4.85
C THR A 243 -15.30 11.59 4.08
N ALA A 244 -16.25 10.82 4.62
CA ALA A 244 -16.71 9.58 4.00
C ALA A 244 -17.40 9.83 2.65
N SER A 245 -18.17 10.91 2.52
CA SER A 245 -18.80 11.32 1.26
C SER A 245 -17.76 11.61 0.17
N CYS A 246 -16.70 12.37 0.49
CA CYS A 246 -15.60 12.63 -0.45
C CYS A 246 -14.93 11.32 -0.89
N LEU A 247 -14.58 10.45 0.07
CA LEU A 247 -13.92 9.18 -0.21
C LEU A 247 -14.80 8.24 -1.06
N ASN A 248 -16.06 8.06 -0.70
CA ASN A 248 -17.00 7.24 -1.48
C ASN A 248 -17.12 7.75 -2.92
N SER A 249 -17.24 9.06 -3.11
CA SER A 249 -17.37 9.65 -4.46
C SER A 249 -16.17 9.34 -5.35
N MET A 250 -14.95 9.32 -4.79
CA MET A 250 -13.73 8.97 -5.51
C MET A 250 -13.57 7.46 -5.71
N LEU A 251 -13.96 6.64 -4.73
CA LEU A 251 -13.99 5.18 -4.86
C LEU A 251 -14.98 4.73 -5.94
N ASP A 252 -16.14 5.38 -6.03
CA ASP A 252 -17.14 5.17 -7.08
C ASP A 252 -16.58 5.57 -8.45
N ALA A 253 -15.84 6.69 -8.52
CA ALA A 253 -15.14 7.11 -9.73
C ALA A 253 -14.13 6.04 -10.18
N VAL A 254 -13.27 5.57 -9.26
CA VAL A 254 -12.31 4.49 -9.51
C VAL A 254 -13.01 3.24 -10.05
N GLY A 255 -14.07 2.77 -9.39
CA GLY A 255 -14.80 1.57 -9.82
C GLY A 255 -15.48 1.74 -11.17
N SER A 256 -16.11 2.89 -11.42
CA SER A 256 -16.77 3.16 -12.72
C SER A 256 -15.77 3.24 -13.88
N THR A 257 -14.62 3.88 -13.68
CA THR A 257 -13.59 4.02 -14.70
C THR A 257 -12.76 2.75 -14.89
N SER A 258 -12.58 1.92 -13.84
CA SER A 258 -11.82 0.68 -13.94
C SER A 258 -12.59 -0.46 -14.60
N ALA A 259 -13.93 -0.43 -14.60
CA ALA A 259 -14.79 -1.52 -15.06
C ALA A 259 -14.39 -2.09 -16.43
N GLU A 260 -14.07 -1.21 -17.37
CA GLU A 260 -13.63 -1.61 -18.71
C GLU A 260 -12.27 -2.33 -18.69
N CYS A 261 -11.30 -1.82 -17.94
CA CYS A 261 -10.01 -2.50 -17.80
C CYS A 261 -10.15 -3.85 -17.08
N GLU A 262 -11.09 -3.97 -16.13
CA GLU A 262 -11.40 -5.23 -15.42
C GLU A 262 -11.97 -6.29 -16.36
N GLU A 263 -12.84 -5.90 -17.29
CA GLU A 263 -13.38 -6.79 -18.31
C GLU A 263 -12.28 -7.33 -19.23
N MET A 264 -11.35 -6.47 -19.66
CA MET A 264 -10.25 -6.86 -20.56
C MET A 264 -9.28 -7.89 -19.96
N VAL A 265 -9.13 -7.87 -18.64
CA VAL A 265 -8.22 -8.76 -17.90
C VAL A 265 -8.95 -9.91 -17.22
N CYS A 266 -10.23 -10.11 -17.55
CA CYS A 266 -11.10 -11.07 -16.86
C CYS A 266 -10.57 -12.52 -16.89
N ASN A 267 -9.92 -12.90 -17.98
CA ASN A 267 -9.39 -14.26 -18.21
C ASN A 267 -8.04 -14.52 -17.55
N ASN A 268 -7.39 -13.50 -16.98
CA ASN A 268 -6.08 -13.66 -16.35
C ASN A 268 -6.23 -14.06 -14.86
N GLU A 269 -5.91 -15.31 -14.53
CA GLU A 269 -6.03 -15.84 -13.16
C GLU A 269 -5.26 -15.00 -12.12
N SER A 270 -4.06 -14.52 -12.47
CA SER A 270 -3.26 -13.66 -11.59
C SER A 270 -3.96 -12.32 -11.32
N VAL A 271 -4.60 -11.75 -12.33
CA VAL A 271 -5.37 -10.50 -12.19
C VAL A 271 -6.62 -10.73 -11.35
N GLN A 272 -7.37 -11.81 -11.62
CA GLN A 272 -8.57 -12.16 -10.85
C GLN A 272 -8.27 -12.32 -9.36
N ARG A 273 -7.14 -12.93 -9.00
CA ARG A 273 -6.67 -13.02 -7.61
C ARG A 273 -6.48 -11.64 -6.98
N ARG A 274 -5.78 -10.73 -7.66
CA ARG A 274 -5.57 -9.35 -7.18
C ARG A 274 -6.89 -8.60 -7.04
N LEU A 275 -7.78 -8.67 -8.03
CA LEU A 275 -9.11 -8.06 -7.95
C LEU A 275 -9.96 -8.64 -6.81
N ALA A 276 -9.80 -9.92 -6.47
CA ALA A 276 -10.48 -10.51 -5.32
C ALA A 276 -9.92 -10.00 -3.98
N ILE A 277 -8.60 -9.84 -3.85
CA ILE A 277 -7.98 -9.16 -2.69
C ILE A 277 -8.47 -7.71 -2.60
N ALA A 278 -8.48 -6.95 -3.71
CA ALA A 278 -8.97 -5.58 -3.74
C ALA A 278 -10.44 -5.51 -3.28
N ARG A 279 -11.33 -6.37 -3.79
CA ARG A 279 -12.72 -6.44 -3.34
C ARG A 279 -12.84 -6.73 -1.84
N LYS A 280 -11.98 -7.60 -1.29
CA LYS A 280 -11.92 -7.85 0.15
C LYS A 280 -11.48 -6.61 0.93
N ALA A 281 -10.46 -5.92 0.44
CA ALA A 281 -9.95 -4.68 1.04
C ALA A 281 -11.00 -3.56 1.01
N LEU A 282 -11.73 -3.39 -0.09
CA LEU A 282 -12.84 -2.43 -0.20
C LEU A 282 -13.95 -2.69 0.82
N LEU A 283 -14.30 -3.97 1.04
CA LEU A 283 -15.23 -4.34 2.10
C LEU A 283 -14.71 -3.93 3.49
N GLY A 284 -13.41 -4.11 3.73
CA GLY A 284 -12.74 -3.64 4.94
C GLY A 284 -12.85 -2.12 5.13
N VAL A 285 -12.57 -1.34 4.06
CA VAL A 285 -12.73 0.12 4.06
C VAL A 285 -14.16 0.51 4.46
N GLN A 286 -15.16 -0.09 3.82
CA GLN A 286 -16.57 0.18 4.12
C GLN A 286 -16.94 -0.15 5.58
N CYS A 287 -16.44 -1.25 6.11
CA CYS A 287 -16.68 -1.65 7.50
C CYS A 287 -16.07 -0.66 8.49
N HIS A 288 -14.78 -0.37 8.35
CA HIS A 288 -14.06 0.51 9.27
C HIS A 288 -14.53 1.96 9.16
N PHE A 289 -14.97 2.42 7.98
CA PHE A 289 -15.61 3.74 7.85
C PHE A 289 -16.98 3.81 8.50
N LYS A 290 -17.80 2.75 8.45
CA LYS A 290 -19.06 2.73 9.22
C LYS A 290 -18.80 2.85 10.72
N VAL A 291 -17.81 2.13 11.25
CA VAL A 291 -17.42 2.23 12.66
C VAL A 291 -16.87 3.63 12.99
N TYR A 292 -16.00 4.19 12.14
CA TYR A 292 -15.50 5.57 12.28
C TYR A 292 -16.63 6.60 12.34
N ARG A 293 -17.72 6.39 11.58
CA ARG A 293 -18.93 7.22 11.58
C ARG A 293 -19.92 6.86 12.69
N LYS A 294 -19.55 6.01 13.65
CA LYS A 294 -20.42 5.47 14.71
C LYS A 294 -21.73 4.85 14.20
N LEU A 295 -21.70 4.30 12.99
CA LEU A 295 -22.82 3.55 12.42
C LEU A 295 -22.71 2.07 12.79
N ALA A 296 -23.85 1.39 12.85
CA ALA A 296 -23.88 -0.05 13.05
C ALA A 296 -23.20 -0.77 11.87
N ALA A 297 -22.15 -1.53 12.16
CA ALA A 297 -21.36 -2.26 11.19
C ALA A 297 -21.27 -3.76 11.47
N SER A 298 -22.03 -4.29 12.44
CA SER A 298 -21.90 -5.67 12.92
C SER A 298 -22.01 -6.72 11.81
N HIS A 299 -23.03 -6.61 10.96
CA HIS A 299 -23.24 -7.50 9.82
C HIS A 299 -22.13 -7.39 8.77
N ASP A 300 -21.69 -6.18 8.44
CA ASP A 300 -20.62 -5.97 7.46
C ASP A 300 -19.29 -6.50 7.99
N PHE A 301 -19.03 -6.29 9.28
CA PHE A 301 -17.83 -6.78 9.95
C PHE A 301 -17.82 -8.31 10.04
N GLN A 302 -18.97 -8.96 10.25
CA GLN A 302 -19.09 -10.41 10.12
C GLN A 302 -18.76 -10.88 8.70
N ARG A 303 -19.28 -10.19 7.67
CA ARG A 303 -18.97 -10.49 6.27
C ARG A 303 -17.49 -10.24 5.93
N PHE A 304 -16.89 -9.19 6.49
CA PHE A 304 -15.48 -8.92 6.35
C PHE A 304 -14.67 -10.01 7.05
N LYS A 305 -14.93 -10.32 8.32
CA LYS A 305 -14.23 -11.39 9.05
C LYS A 305 -14.44 -12.79 8.46
N LYS A 306 -15.46 -13.02 7.64
CA LYS A 306 -15.63 -14.28 6.92
C LYS A 306 -14.43 -14.53 5.99
N GLY A 307 -13.55 -15.46 6.37
CA GLY A 307 -12.25 -15.66 5.74
C GLY A 307 -11.16 -14.83 6.40
N GLU A 308 -10.92 -15.11 7.68
CA GLU A 308 -9.94 -14.44 8.56
C GLU A 308 -8.54 -14.43 7.94
N TYR A 309 -8.17 -15.56 7.31
CA TYR A 309 -7.28 -15.70 6.17
C TYR A 309 -6.93 -14.39 5.45
N THR A 310 -7.88 -14.05 4.59
CA THR A 310 -7.76 -12.96 3.64
C THR A 310 -7.81 -11.60 4.33
N CYS A 311 -8.46 -11.49 5.49
CA CYS A 311 -8.45 -10.27 6.29
C CYS A 311 -7.04 -9.93 6.77
N ALA A 312 -6.35 -10.89 7.38
CA ALA A 312 -4.97 -10.71 7.84
C ALA A 312 -4.05 -10.39 6.65
N LEU A 313 -4.19 -11.09 5.52
CA LEU A 313 -3.48 -10.78 4.29
C LEU A 313 -3.71 -9.33 3.82
N VAL A 314 -4.96 -8.86 3.82
CA VAL A 314 -5.30 -7.48 3.43
C VAL A 314 -4.62 -6.46 4.34
N HIS A 315 -4.68 -6.65 5.66
CA HIS A 315 -4.04 -5.72 6.59
C HIS A 315 -2.51 -5.74 6.49
N MET A 316 -1.93 -6.91 6.28
CA MET A 316 -0.49 -7.06 6.05
C MET A 316 -0.04 -6.35 4.78
N MET A 317 -0.75 -6.56 3.65
CA MET A 317 -0.48 -5.86 2.40
C MET A 317 -0.64 -4.34 2.57
N GLY A 318 -1.70 -3.90 3.24
CA GLY A 318 -1.94 -2.48 3.56
C GLY A 318 -0.82 -1.83 4.36
N SER A 319 -0.25 -2.56 5.32
CA SER A 319 0.88 -2.12 6.12
C SER A 319 2.13 -1.93 5.27
N LEU A 320 2.48 -2.94 4.46
CA LEU A 320 3.64 -2.89 3.57
C LEU A 320 3.51 -1.82 2.48
N PHE A 321 2.33 -1.65 1.87
CA PHE A 321 2.11 -0.58 0.90
C PHE A 321 2.22 0.81 1.52
N SER A 322 1.73 0.99 2.75
CA SER A 322 1.83 2.28 3.46
C SER A 322 3.29 2.65 3.73
N MET A 323 4.10 1.68 4.17
CA MET A 323 5.56 1.88 4.32
C MET A 323 6.21 2.19 2.97
N TYR A 324 6.03 1.34 1.95
CA TYR A 324 6.66 1.52 0.64
C TYR A 324 6.35 2.87 0.01
N ARG A 325 5.11 3.37 0.21
CA ARG A 325 4.70 4.69 -0.29
C ARG A 325 5.55 5.82 0.26
N GLY A 326 5.96 5.77 1.53
CA GLY A 326 6.85 6.76 2.13
C GLY A 326 8.19 6.84 1.40
N TYR A 327 8.81 5.67 1.17
CA TYR A 327 10.04 5.55 0.39
C TYR A 327 9.88 6.08 -1.03
N ALA A 328 8.83 5.65 -1.74
CA ALA A 328 8.60 6.04 -3.13
C ALA A 328 8.35 7.56 -3.27
N ALA A 329 7.54 8.15 -2.39
CA ALA A 329 7.22 9.58 -2.42
C ALA A 329 8.44 10.46 -2.09
N ALA A 330 9.34 10.00 -1.21
CA ALA A 330 10.60 10.66 -0.90
C ALA A 330 11.64 10.55 -2.05
N GLY A 331 11.43 9.66 -3.02
CA GLY A 331 12.41 9.35 -4.06
C GLY A 331 13.47 8.34 -3.61
N ASN A 332 13.20 7.59 -2.54
CA ASN A 332 14.07 6.58 -1.95
C ASN A 332 13.60 5.16 -2.29
N ALA A 333 13.05 4.94 -3.49
CA ALA A 333 12.56 3.63 -3.92
C ALA A 333 13.67 2.57 -4.04
N GLU A 334 14.91 3.01 -4.25
CA GLU A 334 16.10 2.14 -4.31
C GLU A 334 16.68 1.82 -2.92
N HIS A 335 16.11 2.38 -1.85
CA HIS A 335 16.54 2.11 -0.50
C HIS A 335 16.40 0.62 -0.18
N ILE A 336 17.36 0.05 0.57
CA ILE A 336 17.38 -1.38 0.88
C ILE A 336 16.07 -1.88 1.49
N VAL A 337 15.51 -1.14 2.45
CA VAL A 337 14.20 -1.43 3.05
C VAL A 337 13.08 -1.44 2.02
N ALA A 338 13.05 -0.49 1.08
CA ALA A 338 12.04 -0.45 0.03
C ALA A 338 12.10 -1.70 -0.86
N SER A 339 13.31 -2.14 -1.24
CA SER A 339 13.52 -3.39 -1.98
C SER A 339 13.01 -4.62 -1.22
N LYS A 340 13.26 -4.69 0.09
CA LYS A 340 12.74 -5.78 0.95
C LYS A 340 11.21 -5.76 1.06
N ILE A 341 10.61 -4.59 1.21
CA ILE A 341 9.15 -4.44 1.22
C ILE A 341 8.56 -4.91 -0.12
N GLU A 342 9.15 -4.52 -1.24
CA GLU A 342 8.70 -4.95 -2.57
C GLU A 342 8.77 -6.48 -2.74
N ARG A 343 9.85 -7.10 -2.28
CA ARG A 343 9.99 -8.57 -2.26
C ARG A 343 8.84 -9.21 -1.46
N CYS A 344 8.55 -8.70 -0.27
CA CYS A 344 7.47 -9.19 0.57
C CYS A 344 6.11 -9.07 -0.15
N ILE A 345 5.80 -7.91 -0.73
CA ILE A 345 4.55 -7.68 -1.48
C ILE A 345 4.40 -8.67 -2.64
N LYS A 346 5.49 -8.98 -3.37
CA LYS A 346 5.48 -9.97 -4.46
C LYS A 346 5.08 -11.37 -3.97
N ILE A 347 5.62 -11.79 -2.82
CA ILE A 347 5.25 -13.07 -2.18
C ILE A 347 3.78 -13.02 -1.74
N LEU A 348 3.32 -11.95 -1.08
CA LEU A 348 1.91 -11.86 -0.62
C LEU A 348 0.88 -11.99 -1.76
N PHE A 349 1.22 -11.55 -2.99
CA PHE A 349 0.35 -11.75 -4.15
C PHE A 349 0.18 -13.22 -4.56
N THR A 350 1.12 -14.11 -4.23
CA THR A 350 1.01 -15.55 -4.52
C THR A 350 0.18 -16.27 -3.45
N LEU A 351 0.22 -15.78 -2.21
CA LEU A 351 -0.43 -16.40 -1.04
C LEU A 351 -1.96 -16.46 -1.09
N TYR A 352 -2.61 -15.55 -1.84
CA TYR A 352 -4.07 -15.60 -2.02
C TYR A 352 -4.54 -16.84 -2.79
N ARG A 353 -3.66 -17.45 -3.60
CA ARG A 353 -3.94 -18.61 -4.47
C ARG A 353 -4.54 -19.81 -3.73
N TYR A 354 -4.23 -19.96 -2.44
CA TYR A 354 -4.46 -21.22 -1.73
C TYR A 354 -5.77 -21.28 -0.93
N ASN A 355 -6.56 -20.20 -0.93
CA ASN A 355 -7.91 -20.17 -0.36
C ASN A 355 -8.99 -20.78 -1.28
N ALA A 356 -8.67 -21.13 -2.53
CA ALA A 356 -9.64 -21.56 -3.53
C ALA A 356 -9.40 -23.01 -4.02
N ARG A 357 -10.03 -23.96 -3.32
CA ARG A 357 -10.43 -25.34 -3.73
C ARG A 357 -9.38 -26.36 -4.22
N ARG A 358 -9.54 -27.57 -3.65
CA ARG A 358 -9.43 -28.94 -4.21
C ARG A 358 -8.33 -29.16 -5.28
N SER A 359 -7.15 -29.57 -4.83
CA SER A 359 -6.28 -30.44 -5.63
C SER A 359 -5.66 -31.50 -4.74
N GLY A 360 -5.41 -32.70 -5.28
CA GLY A 360 -4.86 -33.86 -4.56
C GLY A 360 -3.45 -33.71 -3.99
N ASP A 361 -2.84 -32.53 -4.15
CA ASP A 361 -1.50 -32.19 -3.66
C ASP A 361 -1.54 -31.14 -2.54
N LEU A 362 -2.46 -31.32 -1.59
CA LEU A 362 -2.74 -30.35 -0.53
C LEU A 362 -1.56 -30.22 0.46
N GLN A 363 -0.73 -31.26 0.61
CA GLN A 363 0.37 -31.30 1.57
C GLN A 363 1.59 -30.48 1.13
N CYS A 364 2.09 -30.69 -0.10
CA CYS A 364 3.23 -29.93 -0.63
C CYS A 364 2.88 -28.44 -0.71
N LYS A 365 1.67 -28.13 -1.20
CA LYS A 365 1.16 -26.76 -1.26
C LYS A 365 0.99 -26.13 0.13
N ALA A 366 0.53 -26.89 1.13
CA ALA A 366 0.43 -26.36 2.49
C ALA A 366 1.78 -25.94 3.07
N ARG A 367 2.83 -26.71 2.77
CA ARG A 367 4.20 -26.44 3.21
C ARG A 367 4.81 -25.24 2.49
N GLU A 368 4.65 -25.16 1.17
CA GLU A 368 5.14 -24.03 0.37
C GLU A 368 4.57 -22.70 0.86
N VAL A 369 3.26 -22.64 1.09
CA VAL A 369 2.59 -21.41 1.56
C VAL A 369 3.09 -21.02 2.95
N TYR A 370 3.25 -22.00 3.85
CA TYR A 370 3.75 -21.73 5.19
C TYR A 370 5.22 -21.25 5.16
N ALA A 371 6.05 -21.84 4.30
CA ALA A 371 7.43 -21.40 4.08
C ALA A 371 7.50 -19.98 3.49
N ASP A 372 6.62 -19.64 2.54
CA ASP A 372 6.48 -18.28 2.01
C ASP A 372 6.11 -17.28 3.11
N MET A 373 5.19 -17.63 4.03
CA MET A 373 4.86 -16.78 5.18
C MET A 373 6.06 -16.59 6.13
N LEU A 374 6.76 -17.67 6.47
CA LEU A 374 7.99 -17.60 7.29
C LEU A 374 9.06 -16.73 6.64
N CYS A 375 9.24 -16.85 5.32
CA CYS A 375 10.16 -16.03 4.54
C CYS A 375 9.81 -14.54 4.65
N VAL A 376 8.52 -14.19 4.49
CA VAL A 376 8.08 -12.80 4.64
C VAL A 376 8.25 -12.30 6.07
N TYR A 377 7.92 -13.12 7.07
CA TYR A 377 8.13 -12.77 8.48
C TYR A 377 9.61 -12.48 8.77
N ALA A 378 10.51 -13.36 8.35
CA ALA A 378 11.95 -13.22 8.54
C ALA A 378 12.49 -11.96 7.82
N GLU A 379 12.07 -11.72 6.57
CA GLU A 379 12.44 -10.51 5.82
C GLU A 379 12.04 -9.23 6.57
N ILE A 380 10.81 -9.15 7.09
CA ILE A 380 10.37 -7.96 7.86
C ILE A 380 11.11 -7.86 9.19
N ASN A 381 11.24 -8.98 9.91
CA ASN A 381 11.80 -8.97 11.25
C ASN A 381 13.29 -8.61 11.25
N GLU A 382 14.06 -9.21 10.34
CA GLU A 382 15.52 -9.10 10.30
C GLU A 382 16.02 -7.92 9.46
N HIS A 383 15.32 -7.57 8.38
CA HIS A 383 15.85 -6.62 7.38
C HIS A 383 15.10 -5.29 7.31
N ILE A 384 13.90 -5.20 7.89
CA ILE A 384 13.12 -3.95 7.99
C ILE A 384 13.18 -3.48 9.45
N ARG A 385 14.38 -3.24 9.98
CA ARG A 385 14.55 -2.89 11.39
C ARG A 385 14.16 -1.43 11.67
N PRO A 386 13.68 -1.10 12.89
CA PRO A 386 13.30 0.29 13.24
C PRO A 386 14.40 1.33 12.99
N ASP A 387 15.67 0.94 13.16
CA ASP A 387 16.84 1.80 12.91
C ASP A 387 17.11 2.10 11.42
N LEU A 388 16.48 1.35 10.50
CA LEU A 388 16.63 1.52 9.04
C LEU A 388 15.43 2.23 8.40
N LEU A 389 14.46 2.66 9.21
CA LEU A 389 13.22 3.32 8.76
C LEU A 389 13.49 4.80 8.43
N LEU A 390 12.89 5.30 7.34
CA LEU A 390 13.03 6.71 6.94
C LEU A 390 12.22 7.64 7.83
N ASN A 391 11.06 7.18 8.28
CA ASN A 391 10.20 7.91 9.20
C ASN A 391 9.74 7.00 10.35
N PRO A 392 10.59 6.77 11.36
CA PRO A 392 10.30 5.85 12.45
C PRO A 392 8.98 6.16 13.19
N GLN A 393 8.58 7.43 13.26
CA GLN A 393 7.37 7.86 13.98
C GLN A 393 6.08 7.29 13.38
N ALA A 394 6.04 7.08 12.06
CA ALA A 394 4.89 6.49 11.37
C ALA A 394 5.13 5.01 11.02
N GLU A 395 6.35 4.68 10.59
CA GLU A 395 6.66 3.39 9.98
C GLU A 395 6.78 2.24 10.97
N ILE A 396 7.17 2.51 12.23
CA ILE A 396 7.24 1.46 13.27
C ILE A 396 5.87 0.80 13.46
N ARG A 397 4.80 1.60 13.54
CA ARG A 397 3.44 1.10 13.73
C ARG A 397 2.98 0.20 12.57
N TRP A 398 3.33 0.56 11.34
CA TRP A 398 3.02 -0.28 10.17
C TRP A 398 3.86 -1.56 10.13
N ARG A 399 5.14 -1.48 10.51
CA ARG A 399 6.01 -2.66 10.62
C ARG A 399 5.45 -3.66 11.65
N GLU A 400 5.10 -3.18 12.85
CA GLU A 400 4.53 -4.01 13.91
C GLU A 400 3.22 -4.66 13.48
N ALA A 401 2.33 -3.88 12.83
CA ALA A 401 1.10 -4.42 12.26
C ALA A 401 1.39 -5.50 11.19
N ALA A 402 2.37 -5.29 10.30
CA ALA A 402 2.74 -6.27 9.29
C ALA A 402 3.23 -7.60 9.91
N LEU A 403 4.05 -7.54 10.96
CA LEU A 403 4.51 -8.73 11.71
C LEU A 403 3.36 -9.42 12.44
N GLN A 404 2.48 -8.65 13.08
CA GLN A 404 1.30 -9.18 13.76
C GLN A 404 0.40 -9.94 12.78
N TYR A 405 0.03 -9.32 11.66
CA TYR A 405 -0.85 -9.96 10.68
C TYR A 405 -0.19 -11.12 9.94
N CYS A 406 1.14 -11.11 9.78
CA CYS A 406 1.87 -12.29 9.29
C CYS A 406 1.76 -13.46 10.29
N THR A 407 1.88 -13.17 11.59
CA THR A 407 1.70 -14.17 12.65
C THR A 407 0.28 -14.72 12.67
N GLU A 408 -0.73 -13.85 12.59
CA GLU A 408 -2.14 -14.27 12.49
C GLU A 408 -2.39 -15.16 11.26
N MET A 409 -1.81 -14.82 10.10
CA MET A 409 -1.89 -15.67 8.91
C MET A 409 -1.26 -17.06 9.16
N MET A 410 -0.07 -17.11 9.78
CA MET A 410 0.61 -18.35 10.12
C MET A 410 -0.21 -19.21 11.08
N ASP A 411 -0.78 -18.62 12.12
CA ASP A 411 -1.59 -19.32 13.12
C ASP A 411 -2.88 -19.89 12.51
N ILE A 412 -3.57 -19.12 11.68
CA ILE A 412 -4.75 -19.58 10.95
C ILE A 412 -4.36 -20.72 9.99
N TRP A 413 -3.22 -20.60 9.30
CA TRP A 413 -2.73 -21.64 8.40
C TRP A 413 -2.39 -22.93 9.14
N LYS A 414 -1.71 -22.84 10.30
CA LYS A 414 -1.44 -23.98 11.18
C LYS A 414 -2.74 -24.63 11.67
N ALA A 415 -3.73 -23.85 12.08
CA ALA A 415 -5.01 -24.39 12.52
C ALA A 415 -5.73 -25.18 11.41
N LEU A 416 -5.64 -24.72 10.15
CA LEU A 416 -6.27 -25.37 9.00
C LEU A 416 -5.49 -26.56 8.45
N HIS A 417 -4.15 -26.52 8.55
CA HIS A 417 -3.25 -27.43 7.82
C HIS A 417 -2.16 -28.07 8.68
N GLY A 418 -2.18 -27.94 10.01
CA GLY A 418 -1.11 -28.36 10.94
C GLY A 418 -0.62 -29.79 10.75
N ARG A 419 -1.55 -30.74 10.52
CA ARG A 419 -1.27 -32.14 10.15
C ARG A 419 -0.32 -32.34 8.95
N HIS A 420 -0.15 -31.33 8.10
CA HIS A 420 0.76 -31.34 6.95
C HIS A 420 2.09 -30.64 7.25
N LEU A 421 2.16 -29.86 8.34
CA LEU A 421 3.28 -29.04 8.77
C LEU A 421 4.17 -29.71 9.83
N ASP A 422 3.72 -30.78 10.51
CA ASP A 422 4.45 -31.45 11.61
C ASP A 422 5.88 -31.93 11.28
N VAL A 423 6.26 -32.00 10.00
CA VAL A 423 7.64 -32.33 9.57
C VAL A 423 8.58 -31.10 9.61
N PHE A 424 8.04 -29.87 9.62
CA PHE A 424 8.83 -28.63 9.76
C PHE A 424 9.31 -28.38 11.20
N GLU A 425 8.61 -28.90 12.20
CA GLU A 425 8.94 -28.69 13.62
C GLU A 425 9.88 -29.77 14.20
N GLN A 426 10.31 -30.75 13.40
CA GLN A 426 11.48 -31.56 13.77
C GLN A 426 12.75 -30.73 13.62
N SER A 427 13.11 -30.04 14.72
CA SER A 427 14.50 -29.71 15.02
C SER A 427 15.34 -30.96 14.79
N GLU A 428 16.45 -30.81 14.07
CA GLU A 428 17.39 -31.88 13.67
C GLU A 428 17.38 -33.03 14.67
N GLY A 429 16.78 -34.14 14.25
CA GLY A 429 16.76 -35.35 15.04
C GLY A 429 18.20 -35.77 15.32
N SER A 430 18.59 -35.68 16.59
CA SER A 430 19.75 -36.42 17.08
C SER A 430 19.59 -37.89 16.65
N PRO A 431 20.58 -38.48 15.96
CA PRO A 431 20.47 -39.86 15.52
C PRO A 431 20.62 -40.74 16.75
N SER A 432 19.50 -41.19 17.33
CA SER A 432 19.54 -42.23 18.35
C SER A 432 19.75 -43.57 17.64
N GLN A 433 21.02 -43.97 17.57
CA GLN A 433 21.45 -45.33 17.26
C GLN A 433 20.70 -46.37 18.09
N PRO A 434 20.48 -47.59 17.56
CA PRO A 434 19.88 -48.67 18.30
C PRO A 434 20.88 -49.17 19.35
N SER A 435 20.57 -49.00 20.64
CA SER A 435 21.32 -49.63 21.72
C SER A 435 21.02 -51.13 21.76
N THR A 436 22.01 -51.93 21.41
CA THR A 436 22.10 -53.34 21.75
C THR A 436 22.74 -53.48 23.14
N SER A 437 22.00 -54.03 24.09
CA SER A 437 22.48 -54.59 25.36
C SER A 437 21.30 -55.39 25.92
N GLY A 438 21.33 -56.70 26.19
CA GLY A 438 22.45 -57.53 26.60
C GLY A 438 22.17 -58.08 28.00
N LEU A 439 21.48 -59.23 28.04
CA LEU A 439 21.37 -60.21 29.14
C LEU A 439 20.61 -59.87 30.44
N GLY A 440 19.65 -60.76 30.76
CA GLY A 440 19.68 -61.48 32.03
C GLY A 440 18.38 -61.48 32.85
N SER A 441 17.55 -62.53 32.71
CA SER A 441 17.04 -63.33 33.84
C SER A 441 16.13 -64.46 33.35
N ALA A 442 16.47 -65.67 33.78
CA ALA A 442 15.72 -66.90 33.57
C ALA A 442 14.65 -67.08 34.65
N ALA A 443 13.48 -67.61 34.29
CA ALA A 443 12.73 -68.67 34.98
C ALA A 443 11.27 -68.71 34.52
N GLY A 444 10.75 -69.92 34.27
CA GLY A 444 9.32 -70.19 34.33
C GLY A 444 8.72 -70.81 33.06
N ALA A 445 8.53 -72.13 33.11
CA ALA A 445 7.93 -72.97 32.08
C ALA A 445 6.43 -72.69 31.84
N GLY A 446 5.95 -72.99 30.64
CA GLY A 446 4.52 -73.10 30.31
C GLY A 446 4.19 -72.99 28.81
N GLU A 447 4.27 -74.10 28.08
CA GLU A 447 3.60 -74.35 26.79
C GLU A 447 2.05 -74.41 26.95
N PRO A 448 1.23 -74.65 25.89
CA PRO A 448 1.12 -73.96 24.59
C PRO A 448 -0.36 -73.73 24.19
N GLN A 449 -0.65 -72.96 23.12
CA GLN A 449 -1.79 -73.14 22.18
C GLN A 449 -1.78 -71.98 21.14
N ALA A 450 -1.54 -72.25 19.85
CA ALA A 450 -2.53 -72.58 18.79
C ALA A 450 -3.45 -71.38 18.45
N THR A 451 -3.69 -70.92 17.21
CA THR A 451 -3.59 -71.55 15.88
C THR A 451 -3.85 -70.50 14.77
N SER A 452 -3.21 -70.71 13.62
CA SER A 452 -3.71 -70.46 12.23
C SER A 452 -3.79 -69.00 11.71
N SER A 453 -3.33 -68.63 10.52
CA SER A 453 -3.26 -69.41 9.27
C SER A 453 -2.21 -68.87 8.29
N LEU A 454 -1.36 -69.78 7.79
CA LEU A 454 -0.61 -69.70 6.54
C LEU A 454 -1.55 -69.93 5.34
N ARG A 455 -1.32 -69.22 4.24
CA ARG A 455 -1.57 -69.76 2.88
C ARG A 455 -0.52 -69.21 1.91
N ALA A 456 0.49 -70.03 1.66
CA ALA A 456 1.35 -70.00 0.49
C ALA A 456 1.58 -71.46 0.08
N ILE A 457 1.20 -71.83 -1.15
CA ILE A 457 1.57 -73.01 -1.96
C ILE A 457 1.04 -72.67 -3.37
N GLU A 458 1.69 -72.86 -4.51
CA GLU A 458 3.07 -73.09 -4.95
C GLU A 458 2.96 -73.39 -6.45
N GLY A 459 4.08 -73.24 -7.16
CA GLY A 459 4.41 -74.04 -8.35
C GLY A 459 4.25 -73.33 -9.69
N THR A 460 5.21 -73.36 -10.62
CA THR A 460 6.52 -74.05 -10.66
C THR A 460 7.25 -73.61 -11.95
N SER A 461 8.59 -73.46 -11.87
CA SER A 461 9.68 -73.75 -12.86
C SER A 461 9.59 -73.17 -14.30
N SER A 462 10.63 -72.70 -14.99
CA SER A 462 12.08 -73.06 -15.08
C SER A 462 12.75 -72.04 -16.05
N SER A 463 13.85 -71.32 -15.71
CA SER A 463 15.30 -71.65 -15.82
C SER A 463 15.94 -71.47 -17.25
N PRO A 464 17.29 -71.33 -17.41
CA PRO A 464 17.95 -70.08 -17.88
C PRO A 464 19.01 -70.27 -19.00
N SER A 465 19.58 -69.16 -19.55
CA SER A 465 20.89 -69.15 -20.26
C SER A 465 21.56 -67.76 -20.28
N GLN A 466 22.80 -67.70 -19.76
CA GLN A 466 23.84 -66.64 -19.84
C GLN A 466 24.77 -66.90 -21.09
N PRO A 467 25.95 -66.27 -21.29
CA PRO A 467 26.39 -64.85 -21.27
C PRO A 467 27.33 -64.51 -22.49
N SER A 468 27.86 -63.28 -22.59
CA SER A 468 29.18 -62.94 -23.22
C SER A 468 29.57 -61.48 -22.90
N THR A 469 30.63 -61.22 -22.10
CA THR A 469 32.01 -60.74 -22.45
C THR A 469 32.03 -59.43 -23.25
N SER A 470 32.70 -58.33 -22.88
CA SER A 470 34.14 -58.06 -22.64
C SER A 470 34.29 -56.52 -22.47
N GLY A 471 35.27 -55.88 -21.82
CA GLY A 471 36.56 -56.28 -21.26
C GLY A 471 37.20 -55.16 -20.41
N LEU A 472 38.34 -55.52 -19.79
CA LEU A 472 39.29 -54.78 -18.93
C LEU A 472 39.80 -53.46 -19.54
N GLY A 473 40.46 -52.50 -18.87
CA GLY A 473 41.17 -52.26 -17.59
C GLY A 473 41.67 -50.79 -17.66
N SER A 474 42.25 -50.08 -16.70
CA SER A 474 43.10 -50.40 -15.56
C SER A 474 43.19 -49.19 -14.60
N THR A 475 43.64 -49.52 -13.39
CA THR A 475 44.00 -48.76 -12.18
C THR A 475 45.02 -47.62 -12.29
N ALA A 476 44.89 -46.60 -11.41
CA ALA A 476 45.99 -46.08 -10.58
C ALA A 476 45.47 -45.24 -9.39
N GLU A 477 46.17 -45.38 -8.26
CA GLU A 477 45.90 -44.93 -6.89
C GLU A 477 46.23 -43.45 -6.65
N GLY A 478 45.69 -42.88 -5.57
CA GLY A 478 46.18 -41.62 -5.00
C GLY A 478 45.29 -41.04 -3.89
N LEU A 479 45.60 -41.36 -2.63
CA LEU A 479 45.03 -40.78 -1.41
C LEU A 479 45.12 -39.23 -1.38
N GLY A 480 44.12 -38.59 -0.78
CA GLY A 480 44.18 -37.20 -0.34
C GLY A 480 42.86 -36.71 0.25
N ASP A 481 42.68 -36.91 1.55
CA ASP A 481 41.58 -36.35 2.35
C ASP A 481 41.51 -34.82 2.25
N GLN A 482 40.35 -34.30 1.82
CA GLN A 482 39.87 -32.98 2.23
C GLN A 482 38.34 -32.93 2.20
N LEU A 483 37.75 -32.92 3.40
CA LEU A 483 36.35 -32.64 3.67
C LEU A 483 35.94 -31.33 3.01
N THR A 484 35.17 -31.40 1.93
CA THR A 484 34.50 -30.24 1.33
C THR A 484 33.06 -30.65 1.01
N PHE A 485 32.11 -29.93 1.61
CA PHE A 485 30.68 -30.10 1.38
C PHE A 485 30.36 -30.00 -0.12
N TYR A 486 29.97 -31.11 -0.73
CA TYR A 486 29.54 -31.16 -2.13
C TYR A 486 28.05 -30.83 -2.21
N ILE A 487 27.75 -29.58 -2.55
CA ILE A 487 26.43 -29.15 -3.04
C ILE A 487 26.39 -29.51 -4.53
N PRO A 488 25.47 -30.39 -5.01
CA PRO A 488 25.32 -30.63 -6.44
C PRO A 488 24.78 -29.36 -7.12
N PRO A 489 25.31 -28.95 -8.29
CA PRO A 489 24.71 -27.89 -9.08
C PRO A 489 23.41 -28.41 -9.70
N GLN A 490 22.26 -28.04 -9.12
CA GLN A 490 20.98 -28.21 -9.80
C GLN A 490 20.80 -27.09 -10.82
N ASP A 491 21.12 -27.40 -12.07
CA ASP A 491 20.57 -26.74 -13.24
C ASP A 491 19.05 -26.97 -13.28
N HIS A 492 18.32 -26.03 -12.68
CA HIS A 492 16.89 -25.84 -12.92
C HIS A 492 16.69 -24.45 -13.51
N SER A 493 16.85 -24.39 -14.84
CA SER A 493 16.25 -23.38 -15.70
C SER A 493 14.73 -23.42 -15.54
N TYR A 494 14.22 -22.70 -14.55
CA TYR A 494 12.84 -22.22 -14.56
C TYR A 494 12.85 -20.84 -15.19
N ALA A 495 12.21 -20.76 -16.35
CA ALA A 495 12.02 -19.55 -17.13
C ALA A 495 11.69 -18.34 -16.25
N GLN A 496 12.47 -17.26 -16.43
CA GLN A 496 12.13 -15.95 -15.90
C GLN A 496 10.67 -15.62 -16.24
N PRO A 497 9.80 -15.30 -15.27
CA PRO A 497 8.62 -14.55 -15.60
C PRO A 497 9.08 -13.14 -15.96
N SER A 498 8.96 -12.78 -17.25
CA SER A 498 9.32 -11.47 -17.78
C SER A 498 8.81 -10.37 -16.86
N THR A 499 9.75 -9.77 -16.14
CA THR A 499 9.52 -8.63 -15.26
C THR A 499 9.20 -7.40 -16.10
N SER A 500 8.25 -6.63 -15.59
CA SER A 500 7.58 -5.43 -16.10
C SER A 500 8.49 -4.21 -16.37
N ALA A 501 9.65 -4.39 -17.00
CA ALA A 501 10.49 -3.27 -17.43
C ALA A 501 9.79 -2.42 -18.51
N GLU A 502 9.01 -3.04 -19.40
CA GLU A 502 8.32 -2.34 -20.50
C GLU A 502 7.15 -1.48 -20.00
N ALA A 503 6.40 -1.92 -18.98
CA ALA A 503 5.29 -1.14 -18.44
C ALA A 503 5.74 0.13 -17.67
N SER A 504 6.93 0.11 -17.07
CA SER A 504 7.51 1.27 -16.37
C SER A 504 8.05 2.33 -17.33
N SER A 505 8.67 1.91 -18.45
CA SER A 505 9.18 2.83 -19.47
C SER A 505 8.04 3.50 -20.28
N GLU A 506 6.89 2.84 -20.41
CA GLU A 506 5.77 3.31 -21.23
C GLU A 506 4.77 4.26 -20.54
N LEU A 507 4.85 4.39 -19.20
CA LEU A 507 4.12 5.39 -18.40
C LEU A 507 4.95 6.67 -18.16
N GLN A 508 6.19 6.70 -18.68
CA GLN A 508 7.20 7.72 -18.43
C GLN A 508 7.05 8.99 -19.29
N GLU A 509 6.18 8.97 -20.31
CA GLU A 509 5.97 10.11 -21.22
C GLU A 509 5.47 11.41 -20.54
N ALA A 510 5.04 11.35 -19.27
CA ALA A 510 4.73 12.55 -18.48
C ALA A 510 5.96 13.29 -17.93
N GLN A 511 7.18 12.76 -18.08
CA GLN A 511 8.42 13.37 -17.60
C GLN A 511 9.28 14.03 -18.69
N VAL A 512 8.91 13.92 -19.97
CA VAL A 512 9.76 14.49 -21.03
C VAL A 512 9.49 15.98 -21.15
N PHE A 513 10.54 16.78 -20.90
CA PHE A 513 10.66 18.24 -20.97
C PHE A 513 10.50 19.04 -19.67
N SER A 514 11.43 18.83 -18.73
CA SER A 514 11.99 19.94 -17.95
C SER A 514 13.51 19.93 -18.09
N HIS A 515 14.02 20.54 -19.16
CA HIS A 515 15.46 20.74 -19.33
C HIS A 515 15.92 21.93 -18.47
N ARG A 516 16.82 21.61 -17.53
CA ARG A 516 18.03 22.34 -17.15
C ARG A 516 17.96 23.87 -17.21
N SER A 517 17.77 24.50 -16.05
CA SER A 517 18.14 25.91 -15.84
C SER A 517 19.43 25.96 -15.03
N GLN A 518 20.46 26.57 -15.63
CA GLN A 518 21.75 26.86 -15.03
C GLN A 518 21.58 27.72 -13.76
N THR A 519 22.45 27.45 -12.79
CA THR A 519 22.69 28.25 -11.58
C THR A 519 23.02 29.70 -11.91
N PRO A 520 22.44 30.71 -11.25
CA PRO A 520 23.06 32.00 -11.10
C PRO A 520 23.87 32.04 -9.79
N SER A 521 25.17 32.33 -9.92
CA SER A 521 26.04 32.75 -8.82
C SER A 521 25.62 34.16 -8.41
N ASP A 522 25.51 34.39 -7.10
CA ASP A 522 25.59 35.71 -6.49
C ASP A 522 26.93 36.36 -6.82
N ASP A 523 26.91 37.65 -7.14
CA ASP A 523 27.74 38.64 -6.46
C ASP A 523 27.25 40.07 -6.74
N GLU A 524 27.33 40.86 -5.67
CA GLU A 524 26.80 42.21 -5.49
C GLU A 524 27.54 43.30 -6.29
N LEU A 525 26.84 44.43 -6.45
CA LEU A 525 27.29 45.83 -6.31
C LEU A 525 27.02 46.76 -7.51
N GLU A 526 26.47 47.92 -7.14
CA GLU A 526 25.96 49.07 -7.88
C GLU A 526 27.00 49.84 -8.75
N PRO A 527 26.55 50.83 -9.57
CA PRO A 527 27.13 51.18 -10.88
C PRO A 527 28.15 52.33 -10.82
N PRO A 528 28.72 52.78 -11.95
CA PRO A 528 28.18 54.00 -12.56
C PRO A 528 28.41 54.24 -14.08
N SER A 529 27.55 55.10 -14.64
CA SER A 529 27.88 56.28 -15.48
C SER A 529 28.70 56.15 -16.79
N LYS A 530 28.03 56.58 -17.89
CA LYS A 530 28.53 57.36 -19.05
C LYS A 530 29.66 56.73 -19.91
N ARG A 531 29.39 56.65 -21.22
CA ARG A 531 29.91 57.56 -22.28
C ARG A 531 30.17 56.83 -23.61
N SER A 532 29.37 57.23 -24.61
CA SER A 532 29.73 57.52 -26.01
C SER A 532 30.32 56.48 -26.97
N ARG A 533 29.71 56.48 -28.17
CA ARG A 533 30.30 56.39 -29.53
C ARG A 533 30.94 55.04 -29.91
N SER A 534 30.95 54.57 -31.15
CA SER A 534 30.26 54.81 -32.42
C SER A 534 30.94 53.88 -33.42
N ALA A 535 30.19 53.18 -34.27
CA ALA A 535 30.47 52.92 -35.68
C ALA A 535 29.25 52.20 -36.27
#